data_AF-A0A811JS70-F1
#
_entry.id   AF-A0A811JS70-F1
#
_cell.length_a   1.000
_cell.length_b   1.000
_cell.length_c   1.000
_cell.angle_alpha   90.00
_cell.angle_beta   90.00
_cell.angle_gamma   90.00
#
_symmetry.space_group_name_H-M   'P 1'
#
loop_
_entity.id
_entity.type
_entity.pdbx_description
1 polymer ?
#
loop_
_entity_poly.entity_id
_entity_poly.type
_entity_poly.pdbx_seq_one_letter_code
_entity_poly.pdbx_strand_id
1 'polypeptide(L)'
;MSRNNKGAGDGKKLTYKEKSSITYVQNNDPPFLRKIKEKFGYQEPTVEDKFFEEGGEDSEESPGFSGDPDDIRNLKKEDRPQIVVLNPEKHVSEVELDEEVKKKREEEDKEKIEKGMITFKKPVKRAAAEDENTTTDEKKKKEDTTKQVIQSRLLSFGDEEDE
;
A
#
# COMPACT_ATOMS: atom_id res chain seq x y z
N MET A 1 -7.78 -38.95 -23.91
CA MET A 1 -7.36 -38.10 -25.03
C MET A 1 -8.35 -36.95 -25.18
N SER A 2 -7.82 -35.73 -25.10
CA SER A 2 -8.33 -34.40 -25.47
C SER A 2 -9.84 -34.07 -25.36
N ARG A 3 -10.16 -33.11 -24.47
CA ARG A 3 -11.23 -32.14 -24.72
C ARG A 3 -10.58 -30.77 -24.84
N ASN A 4 -10.57 -30.24 -26.06
CA ASN A 4 -10.10 -28.88 -26.37
C ASN A 4 -11.08 -27.85 -25.80
N ASN A 5 -10.69 -27.14 -24.75
CA ASN A 5 -11.32 -25.86 -24.39
C ASN A 5 -10.66 -24.75 -25.24
N LYS A 6 -11.21 -24.51 -26.44
CA LYS A 6 -10.93 -23.28 -27.21
C LYS A 6 -11.96 -22.22 -26.80
N GLY A 7 -11.68 -21.53 -25.71
CA GLY A 7 -12.32 -20.24 -25.40
C GLY A 7 -11.69 -19.14 -26.25
N ALA A 8 -12.12 -19.02 -27.50
CA ALA A 8 -11.84 -17.85 -28.33
C ALA A 8 -13.18 -17.15 -28.56
N GLY A 9 -13.49 -16.18 -27.71
CA GLY A 9 -14.61 -15.27 -27.92
C GLY A 9 -14.27 -14.32 -29.06
N ASP A 10 -14.48 -14.76 -30.29
CA ASP A 10 -14.54 -13.83 -31.42
C ASP A 10 -15.65 -12.82 -31.11
N GLY A 11 -15.36 -11.51 -31.17
CA GLY A 11 -16.33 -10.42 -30.95
C GLY A 11 -17.44 -10.32 -32.02
N LYS A 12 -17.88 -11.46 -32.56
CA LYS A 12 -18.97 -11.60 -33.53
C LYS A 12 -20.28 -11.28 -32.83
N LYS A 13 -20.91 -10.18 -33.25
CA LYS A 13 -22.24 -9.79 -32.78
C LYS A 13 -23.24 -10.84 -33.24
N LEU A 14 -23.87 -11.51 -32.28
CA LEU A 14 -24.92 -12.50 -32.54
C LEU A 14 -26.10 -11.87 -33.29
N THR A 15 -26.63 -12.59 -34.26
CA THR A 15 -27.82 -12.22 -35.02
C THR A 15 -29.08 -12.32 -34.15
N TYR A 16 -30.16 -11.67 -34.58
CA TYR A 16 -31.43 -11.66 -33.83
C TYR A 16 -31.96 -13.07 -33.54
N LYS A 17 -31.85 -14.00 -34.50
CA LYS A 17 -32.28 -15.40 -34.34
C LYS A 17 -31.43 -16.17 -33.32
N GLU A 18 -30.14 -15.88 -33.26
CA GLU A 18 -29.24 -16.48 -32.28
C GLU A 18 -29.52 -15.92 -30.88
N LYS A 19 -29.78 -14.61 -30.77
CA LYS A 19 -30.17 -13.97 -29.51
C LYS A 19 -31.49 -14.50 -28.95
N SER A 20 -32.48 -14.79 -29.81
CA SER A 20 -33.76 -15.37 -29.36
C SER A 20 -33.65 -16.78 -28.79
N SER A 21 -32.55 -17.50 -29.04
CA SER A 21 -32.31 -18.84 -28.48
C SER A 21 -31.64 -18.83 -27.10
N ILE A 22 -31.26 -17.66 -26.57
CA ILE A 22 -30.58 -17.55 -25.29
C ILE A 22 -31.62 -17.41 -24.18
N THR A 23 -31.75 -18.43 -23.34
CA THR A 23 -32.58 -18.41 -22.13
C THR A 23 -31.73 -18.18 -20.89
N TYR A 24 -32.22 -17.38 -19.95
CA TYR A 24 -31.57 -17.22 -18.64
C TYR A 24 -31.65 -18.53 -17.86
N VAL A 25 -30.50 -19.02 -17.40
CA VAL A 25 -30.39 -20.19 -16.51
C VAL A 25 -29.92 -19.69 -15.16
N GLN A 26 -30.82 -19.68 -14.17
CA GLN A 26 -30.48 -19.33 -12.80
C GLN A 26 -29.78 -20.52 -12.14
N ASN A 27 -28.45 -20.45 -12.03
CA ASN A 27 -27.69 -21.41 -11.25
C ASN A 27 -27.74 -21.01 -9.78
N ASN A 28 -28.04 -21.96 -8.89
CA ASN A 28 -27.95 -21.74 -7.44
C ASN A 28 -26.50 -21.51 -7.01
N ASP A 29 -26.31 -20.70 -5.97
CA ASP A 29 -24.97 -20.45 -5.43
C ASP A 29 -24.33 -21.73 -4.86
N PRO A 30 -23.02 -21.94 -5.08
CA PRO A 30 -22.27 -23.00 -4.41
C PRO A 30 -22.26 -22.81 -2.89
N PRO A 31 -22.09 -23.90 -2.11
CA PRO A 31 -22.30 -23.89 -0.67
C PRO A 31 -21.37 -22.94 0.11
N PHE A 32 -20.18 -22.63 -0.43
CA PHE A 32 -19.28 -21.67 0.21
C PHE A 32 -19.77 -20.22 0.06
N LEU A 33 -20.31 -19.84 -1.10
CA LEU A 33 -20.87 -18.50 -1.32
C LEU A 33 -22.10 -18.29 -0.45
N ARG A 34 -22.94 -19.31 -0.28
CA ARG A 34 -24.06 -19.28 0.68
C ARG A 34 -23.61 -18.96 2.10
N LYS A 35 -22.56 -19.63 2.60
CA LYS A 35 -22.01 -19.38 3.95
C LYS A 35 -21.42 -17.98 4.09
N ILE A 36 -20.79 -17.46 3.04
CA ILE A 36 -20.26 -16.10 3.04
C ILE A 36 -21.42 -15.11 3.06
N LYS A 37 -22.39 -15.23 2.14
CA LYS A 37 -23.58 -14.40 2.10
C LYS A 37 -24.33 -14.36 3.43
N GLU A 38 -24.50 -15.52 4.08
CA GLU A 38 -25.12 -15.62 5.40
C GLU A 38 -24.30 -14.92 6.50
N LYS A 39 -22.98 -15.12 6.55
CA LYS A 39 -22.09 -14.44 7.51
C LYS A 39 -22.11 -12.91 7.35
N PHE A 40 -22.27 -12.44 6.12
CA PHE A 40 -22.31 -11.02 5.80
C PHE A 40 -23.74 -10.44 5.80
N GLY A 41 -24.77 -11.25 6.11
CA GLY A 41 -26.16 -10.80 6.13
C GLY A 41 -26.69 -10.33 4.77
N TYR A 42 -26.16 -10.86 3.67
CA TYR A 42 -26.54 -10.46 2.32
C TYR A 42 -28.02 -10.71 2.07
N GLN A 43 -28.74 -9.66 1.67
CA GLN A 43 -30.12 -9.74 1.17
C GLN A 43 -30.09 -9.65 -0.36
N GLU A 44 -30.86 -10.50 -1.02
CA GLU A 44 -30.95 -10.51 -2.49
C GLU A 44 -31.70 -9.25 -2.94
N PRO A 45 -31.08 -8.37 -3.74
CA PRO A 45 -31.71 -7.14 -4.17
C PRO A 45 -32.85 -7.47 -5.12
N THR A 46 -34.05 -7.05 -4.74
CA THR A 46 -35.25 -7.12 -5.56
C THR A 46 -35.28 -5.96 -6.56
N VAL A 47 -36.21 -6.03 -7.51
CA VAL A 47 -36.43 -4.93 -8.47
C VAL A 47 -36.94 -3.68 -7.76
N GLU A 48 -37.73 -3.85 -6.70
CA GLU A 48 -38.30 -2.77 -5.88
C GLU A 48 -37.20 -1.98 -5.15
N ASP A 49 -36.12 -2.66 -4.72
CA ASP A 49 -34.94 -2.03 -4.11
C ASP A 49 -34.17 -1.11 -5.07
N LYS A 50 -34.52 -1.09 -6.35
CA LYS A 50 -33.92 -0.17 -7.34
C LYS A 50 -34.76 1.09 -7.56
N PHE A 51 -35.98 1.12 -7.01
CA PHE A 51 -36.93 2.20 -7.15
C PHE A 51 -37.14 2.95 -5.83
N PHE A 52 -36.09 3.07 -5.01
CA PHE A 52 -36.12 4.02 -3.89
C PHE A 52 -36.27 5.44 -4.44
N GLU A 53 -37.26 6.18 -3.92
CA GLU A 53 -37.32 7.63 -4.06
C GLU A 53 -35.99 8.23 -3.58
N GLU A 54 -35.52 9.24 -4.29
CA GLU A 54 -34.32 10.02 -4.04
C GLU A 54 -34.46 10.85 -2.75
N GLY A 55 -34.62 10.17 -1.62
CA GLY A 55 -34.98 10.73 -0.32
C GLY A 55 -35.10 9.62 0.71
N GLY A 56 -33.97 9.04 1.12
CA GLY A 56 -33.95 8.06 2.19
C GLY A 56 -34.49 8.66 3.50
N GLU A 57 -35.41 7.95 4.13
CA GLU A 57 -36.12 8.27 5.39
C GLU A 57 -35.17 8.59 6.58
N ASP A 58 -33.89 8.25 6.47
CA ASP A 58 -32.84 8.58 7.46
C ASP A 58 -32.23 9.98 7.30
N SER A 59 -32.50 10.69 6.19
CA SER A 59 -31.85 11.99 5.93
C SER A 59 -32.60 13.18 6.53
N GLU A 60 -33.91 13.10 6.73
CA GLU A 60 -34.70 14.29 7.10
C GLU A 60 -35.11 14.35 8.58
N GLU A 61 -35.10 13.22 9.31
CA GLU A 61 -35.60 13.18 10.70
C GLU A 61 -34.53 12.95 11.78
N SER A 62 -33.25 12.89 11.42
CA SER A 62 -32.20 12.80 12.44
C SER A 62 -32.09 14.14 13.20
N PRO A 63 -32.27 14.17 14.54
CA PRO A 63 -32.16 15.40 15.33
C PRO A 63 -30.74 15.95 15.23
N GLY A 64 -30.54 16.95 14.36
CA GLY A 64 -29.24 17.50 14.02
C GLY A 64 -28.95 17.68 12.53
N PHE A 65 -29.87 17.31 11.62
CA PHE A 65 -29.78 17.67 10.21
C PHE A 65 -29.91 19.19 10.06
N SER A 66 -28.83 19.85 9.65
CA SER A 66 -28.78 21.31 9.53
C SER A 66 -29.24 21.83 8.16
N GLY A 67 -29.63 20.96 7.23
CA GLY A 67 -29.93 21.35 5.85
C GLY A 67 -28.71 21.86 5.05
N ASP A 68 -27.55 21.97 5.70
CA ASP A 68 -26.29 22.35 5.07
C ASP A 68 -25.60 21.10 4.52
N PRO A 69 -25.43 20.96 3.19
CA PRO A 69 -24.82 19.78 2.59
C PRO A 69 -23.39 19.49 3.08
N ASP A 70 -22.70 20.49 3.65
CA ASP A 70 -21.32 20.35 4.14
C ASP A 70 -21.23 20.03 5.65
N ASP A 71 -22.36 19.89 6.37
CA ASP A 71 -22.32 19.55 7.80
C ASP A 71 -21.85 18.10 8.02
N ILE A 72 -20.84 17.93 8.90
CA ILE A 72 -20.28 16.64 9.33
C ILE A 72 -21.36 15.71 9.89
N ARG A 73 -22.46 16.25 10.43
CA ARG A 73 -23.61 15.47 10.91
C ARG A 73 -24.40 14.79 9.80
N ASN A 74 -24.28 15.26 8.56
CA ASN A 74 -24.97 14.72 7.39
C ASN A 74 -24.15 13.60 6.73
N LEU A 75 -22.85 13.51 7.01
CA LEU A 75 -22.00 12.39 6.57
C LEU A 75 -22.35 11.10 7.30
N LYS A 76 -22.17 9.96 6.64
CA LYS A 76 -22.29 8.62 7.24
C LYS A 76 -21.27 8.47 8.38
N LYS A 77 -21.59 7.69 9.42
CA LYS A 77 -20.73 7.57 10.61
C LYS A 77 -19.32 7.09 10.27
N GLU A 78 -19.20 6.26 9.23
CA GLU A 78 -17.95 5.71 8.71
C GLU A 78 -17.11 6.76 7.97
N ASP A 79 -17.75 7.75 7.37
CA ASP A 79 -17.10 8.83 6.59
C ASP A 79 -16.74 10.04 7.46
N ARG A 80 -17.23 10.09 8.71
CA ARG A 80 -16.90 11.17 9.64
C ARG A 80 -15.46 11.05 10.13
N PRO A 81 -14.70 12.16 10.20
CA PRO A 81 -13.36 12.12 10.76
C PRO A 81 -13.37 11.73 12.23
N GLN A 82 -12.43 10.90 12.65
CA GLN A 82 -12.26 10.54 14.05
C GLN A 82 -11.53 11.67 14.79
N ILE A 83 -12.22 12.31 15.75
CA ILE A 83 -11.64 13.36 16.59
C ILE A 83 -11.20 12.72 17.92
N VAL A 84 -9.88 12.70 18.16
CA VAL A 84 -9.30 12.23 19.43
C VAL A 84 -8.95 13.43 20.29
N VAL A 85 -9.66 13.61 21.40
CA VAL A 85 -9.34 14.63 22.42
C VAL A 85 -8.45 13.99 23.48
N LEU A 86 -7.21 14.47 23.58
CA LEU A 86 -6.25 13.96 24.56
C LEU A 86 -6.55 14.54 25.95
N ASN A 87 -6.62 13.67 26.95
CA ASN A 87 -6.76 14.07 28.35
C ASN A 87 -5.38 14.11 29.01
N PRO A 88 -4.89 15.26 29.49
CA PRO A 88 -3.55 15.37 30.05
C PRO A 88 -3.34 14.55 31.33
N GLU A 89 -4.42 14.22 32.05
CA GLU A 89 -4.34 13.40 33.28
C GLU A 89 -4.29 11.89 33.01
N LYS A 90 -4.80 11.43 31.86
CA LYS A 90 -4.96 10.00 31.56
C LYS A 90 -4.06 9.52 30.42
N HIS A 91 -3.71 10.41 29.50
CA HIS A 91 -2.95 10.08 28.31
C HIS A 91 -1.51 10.56 28.48
N VAL A 92 -0.56 9.76 28.00
CA VAL A 92 0.86 10.13 28.02
C VAL A 92 1.09 11.35 27.14
N SER A 93 1.97 12.22 27.62
CA SER A 93 2.43 13.36 26.82
C SER A 93 3.42 12.89 25.75
N GLU A 94 3.59 13.70 24.70
CA GLU A 94 4.56 13.44 23.63
C GLU A 94 5.99 13.25 24.17
N VAL A 95 6.37 14.05 25.17
CA VAL A 95 7.71 14.02 25.77
C VAL A 95 7.99 12.69 26.47
N GLU A 96 7.04 12.19 27.25
CA GLU A 96 7.17 10.90 27.94
C GLU A 96 7.24 9.74 26.95
N LEU A 97 6.49 9.84 25.84
CA LEU A 97 6.49 8.85 24.77
C LEU A 97 7.87 8.79 24.08
N ASP A 98 8.45 9.94 23.76
CA ASP A 98 9.77 10.05 23.15
C ASP A 98 10.87 9.50 24.04
N GLU A 99 10.81 9.77 25.34
CA GLU A 99 11.76 9.23 26.31
C GLU A 99 11.69 7.70 26.39
N GLU A 100 10.48 7.14 26.41
CA GLU A 100 10.27 5.70 26.44
C GLU A 100 10.77 5.02 25.15
N VAL A 101 10.51 5.63 23.99
CA VAL A 101 11.00 5.13 22.70
C VAL A 101 12.53 5.19 22.64
N LYS A 102 13.16 6.25 23.16
CA LYS A 102 14.63 6.34 23.24
C LYS A 102 15.21 5.26 24.15
N LYS A 103 14.65 5.05 25.34
CA LYS A 103 15.08 3.98 26.26
C LYS A 103 15.02 2.60 25.62
N LYS A 104 13.91 2.28 24.93
CA LYS A 104 13.76 1.02 24.20
C LYS A 104 14.81 0.85 23.10
N ARG A 105 15.09 1.90 22.33
CA ARG A 105 16.14 1.87 21.30
C ARG A 105 17.52 1.61 21.91
N GLU A 106 17.84 2.25 23.03
CA GLU A 106 19.11 2.03 23.73
C GLU A 106 19.26 0.61 24.28
N GLU A 107 18.17 0.02 24.79
CA GLU A 107 18.15 -1.38 25.26
C GLU A 107 18.35 -2.36 24.10
N GLU A 108 17.65 -2.15 22.98
CA GLU A 108 17.84 -2.96 21.77
C GLU A 108 19.26 -2.86 21.22
N ASP A 109 19.85 -1.66 21.24
CA ASP A 109 21.22 -1.47 20.77
C ASP A 109 22.25 -2.11 21.70
N LYS A 110 22.04 -2.03 23.03
CA LYS A 110 22.86 -2.79 24.00
C LYS A 110 22.74 -4.29 23.76
N GLU A 111 21.55 -4.81 23.53
CA GLU A 111 21.33 -6.23 23.23
C GLU A 111 22.05 -6.66 21.93
N LYS A 112 22.03 -5.81 20.89
CA LYS A 112 22.78 -6.07 19.63
C LYS A 112 24.29 -6.05 19.84
N ILE A 113 24.80 -5.18 20.72
CA ILE A 113 26.22 -5.13 21.10
C ILE A 113 26.61 -6.39 21.88
N GLU A 114 25.82 -6.80 22.88
CA GLU A 114 26.07 -8.01 23.69
C GLU A 114 26.00 -9.29 22.85
N LYS A 115 25.04 -9.37 21.92
CA LYS A 115 24.96 -10.47 20.94
C LYS A 115 26.09 -10.46 19.90
N GLY A 116 26.96 -9.45 19.90
CA GLY A 116 28.08 -9.33 18.98
C GLY A 116 27.68 -9.07 17.53
N MET A 117 26.44 -8.62 17.26
CA MET A 117 25.99 -8.25 15.91
C MET A 117 26.67 -6.97 15.43
N ILE A 118 27.04 -6.08 16.35
CA ILE A 118 27.73 -4.83 16.04
C ILE A 118 29.21 -4.98 16.43
N THR A 119 30.07 -5.31 15.44
CA THR A 119 31.52 -5.35 15.64
C THR A 119 32.19 -4.12 15.02
N PHE A 120 32.89 -3.32 15.82
CA PHE A 120 33.69 -2.20 15.30
C PHE A 120 35.06 -2.72 14.84
N LYS A 121 35.27 -2.83 13.53
CA LYS A 121 36.59 -3.13 12.97
C LYS A 121 37.49 -1.91 13.12
N LYS A 122 38.61 -2.06 13.81
CA LYS A 122 39.60 -0.99 13.93
C LYS A 122 40.09 -0.58 12.53
N PRO A 123 40.11 0.73 12.20
CA PRO A 123 40.65 1.17 10.92
C PRO A 123 42.14 0.84 10.84
N VAL A 124 42.54 0.10 9.81
CA VAL A 124 43.95 -0.15 9.50
C VAL A 124 44.52 1.14 8.92
N LYS A 125 45.47 1.76 9.62
CA LYS A 125 46.25 2.88 9.06
C LYS A 125 46.91 2.39 7.78
N ARG A 126 46.58 3.01 6.64
CA ARG A 126 47.38 2.82 5.41
C ARG A 126 48.77 3.35 5.71
N ALA A 127 49.76 2.47 5.80
CA ALA A 127 51.15 2.90 5.84
C ALA A 127 51.46 3.56 4.49
N ALA A 128 51.88 4.82 4.53
CA ALA A 128 52.51 5.47 3.39
C ALA A 128 53.98 5.04 3.36
N ALA A 129 54.37 4.32 2.31
CA ALA A 129 55.67 4.38 1.62
C ALA A 129 55.91 3.07 0.83
N GLU A 130 55.82 3.21 -0.49
CA GLU A 130 56.76 2.76 -1.54
C GLU A 130 57.31 1.32 -1.60
N ASP A 131 57.14 0.77 -2.81
CA ASP A 131 58.02 -0.12 -3.59
C ASP A 131 58.25 -1.58 -3.15
N GLU A 132 57.67 -2.53 -3.90
CA GLU A 132 58.34 -3.08 -5.10
C GLU A 132 57.43 -4.03 -5.91
N ASN A 133 57.57 -3.93 -7.24
CA ASN A 133 57.10 -4.84 -8.29
C ASN A 133 55.64 -4.72 -8.79
N THR A 134 55.42 -3.57 -9.41
CA THR A 134 54.59 -3.40 -10.60
C THR A 134 55.09 -4.26 -11.77
N THR A 135 54.23 -5.09 -12.35
CA THR A 135 54.31 -5.48 -13.77
C THR A 135 53.31 -4.62 -14.55
N THR A 136 53.86 -3.65 -15.29
CA THR A 136 53.47 -3.21 -16.66
C THR A 136 51.99 -3.36 -17.04
N ASP A 137 51.25 -2.30 -17.36
CA ASP A 137 51.46 -1.52 -18.58
C ASP A 137 51.06 -0.04 -18.43
N GLU A 138 51.96 0.83 -18.87
CA GLU A 138 51.68 2.23 -19.16
C GLU A 138 50.79 2.35 -20.41
N LYS A 139 49.82 3.29 -20.40
CA LYS A 139 49.66 4.29 -21.49
C LYS A 139 48.58 5.33 -21.20
N LYS A 140 49.07 6.56 -21.07
CA LYS A 140 48.60 7.82 -21.69
C LYS A 140 47.19 8.35 -21.35
N LYS A 141 47.21 9.56 -20.79
CA LYS A 141 46.18 10.60 -20.89
C LYS A 141 45.49 10.59 -22.26
N LYS A 142 44.16 10.44 -22.24
CA LYS A 142 43.23 11.12 -23.14
C LYS A 142 41.95 11.45 -22.36
N GLU A 143 41.53 12.71 -22.44
CA GLU A 143 40.12 13.07 -22.30
C GLU A 143 39.32 12.16 -23.23
N ASP A 144 38.35 11.44 -22.70
CA ASP A 144 37.21 10.99 -23.46
C ASP A 144 36.07 10.66 -22.50
N THR A 145 34.93 11.28 -22.78
CA THR A 145 33.65 11.18 -22.10
C THR A 145 33.10 9.75 -22.19
N THR A 146 33.34 8.92 -21.18
CA THR A 146 32.80 7.55 -21.15
C THR A 146 31.92 7.32 -19.92
N LYS A 147 30.62 7.51 -20.16
CA LYS A 147 29.44 6.89 -19.53
C LYS A 147 29.73 6.19 -18.20
N GLN A 148 29.40 6.87 -17.11
CA GLN A 148 29.38 6.26 -15.79
C GLN A 148 28.41 5.08 -15.81
N VAL A 149 28.93 3.88 -15.56
CA VAL A 149 28.11 2.70 -15.29
C VAL A 149 27.49 2.92 -13.92
N ILE A 150 26.31 3.54 -13.88
CA ILE A 150 25.55 3.73 -12.66
C ILE A 150 25.12 2.34 -12.19
N GLN A 151 25.77 1.86 -11.13
CA GLN A 151 25.32 0.66 -10.46
C GLN A 151 23.99 0.99 -9.77
N SER A 152 22.88 0.44 -10.28
CA SER A 152 21.52 0.68 -9.79
C SER A 152 21.24 0.24 -8.34
N ARG A 153 22.26 -0.28 -7.65
CA ARG A 153 22.22 -0.64 -6.22
C ARG A 153 22.90 0.38 -5.31
N LEU A 154 23.62 1.35 -5.87
CA LEU A 154 24.15 2.46 -5.09
C LEU A 154 23.24 3.66 -5.29
N LEU A 155 22.82 4.25 -4.17
CA LEU A 155 22.14 5.53 -4.16
C LEU A 155 23.09 6.57 -4.75
N SER A 156 22.80 7.07 -5.95
CA SER A 156 23.46 8.25 -6.49
C SER A 156 22.85 9.46 -5.80
N PHE A 157 23.62 10.11 -4.93
CA PHE A 157 23.33 11.48 -4.54
C PHE A 157 23.63 12.33 -5.77
N GLY A 158 22.58 12.72 -6.48
CA GLY A 158 22.67 13.78 -7.48
C GLY A 158 23.06 15.04 -6.73
N ASP A 159 24.18 15.61 -7.14
CA ASP A 159 24.65 16.94 -6.76
C ASP A 159 23.63 17.95 -7.30
N GLU A 160 22.56 18.17 -6.54
CA GLU A 160 21.59 19.26 -6.75
C GLU A 160 22.10 20.46 -5.96
N GLU A 161 23.25 20.97 -6.39
CA GLU A 161 23.69 22.35 -6.15
C GLU A 161 23.39 23.14 -7.43
N ASP A 162 22.76 24.31 -7.25
CA ASP A 162 22.37 25.34 -8.22
C ASP A 162 20.96 25.26 -8.86
N GLU A 163 19.92 25.70 -8.12
CA GLU A 163 19.12 26.93 -8.41
C GLU A 163 18.20 27.34 -7.25
#